data_AF-A0A4Z2HJM5-F1
#
_entry.id   AF-A0A4Z2HJM5-F1
#
_cell.length_a   1.000
_cell.length_b   1.000
_cell.length_c   1.000
_cell.angle_alpha   90.00
_cell.angle_beta   90.00
_cell.angle_gamma   90.00
#
_symmetry.space_group_name_H-M   'P 1'
#
loop_
_entity.id
_entity.type
_entity.pdbx_description
1 polymer ?
#
loop_
_entity_poly.entity_id
_entity_poly.type
_entity_poly.pdbx_seq_one_letter_code
_entity_poly.pdbx_strand_id
1 'polypeptide(L)'
;MNLSPEDLLLRWANYHLKKVGMSISNFSGDIKDVRAYFHLLEQISPDGKKEGVPRIEVDMTGIYDPDLAKRAEFMLKQAERLGCRQFVTPTDIVSGNAKLNMAFVATLFNKHLALNKPDFEMDWTLKSKRGGMVAHASHICRHRGR
;
A
#
# COMPACT_ATOMS: atom_id res chain seq x y z
N MET A 1 19.19 13.23 0.01
CA MET A 1 19.32 12.12 0.98
C MET A 1 18.96 10.83 0.25
N ASN A 2 19.88 9.86 0.18
CA ASN A 2 19.58 8.54 -0.38
C ASN A 2 19.08 7.64 0.74
N LEU A 3 17.86 7.10 0.62
CA LEU A 3 17.33 6.17 1.61
C LEU A 3 17.88 4.77 1.33
N SER A 4 18.27 4.06 2.38
CA SER A 4 18.56 2.63 2.22
C SER A 4 17.26 1.88 1.86
N PRO A 5 17.35 0.70 1.23
CA PRO A 5 16.17 -0.13 0.98
C PRO A 5 15.40 -0.46 2.27
N GLU A 6 16.11 -0.70 3.38
CA GLU A 6 15.49 -0.96 4.68
C GLU A 6 14.71 0.25 5.19
N ASP A 7 15.30 1.45 5.16
CA ASP A 7 14.63 2.69 5.60
C ASP A 7 13.38 2.98 4.79
N LEU A 8 13.42 2.72 3.47
CA LEU A 8 12.27 2.88 2.58
C LEU A 8 11.12 1.96 3.02
N LEU A 9 11.42 0.67 3.25
CA LEU A 9 10.43 -0.31 3.66
C LEU A 9 9.88 -0.02 5.06
N LEU A 10 10.73 0.40 6.01
CA LEU A 10 10.30 0.81 7.35
C LEU A 10 9.38 2.02 7.29
N ARG A 11 9.69 3.03 6.46
CA ARG A 11 8.81 4.20 6.26
C ARG A 11 7.46 3.79 5.68
N TRP A 12 7.45 2.92 4.68
CA TRP A 12 6.22 2.41 4.08
C TRP A 12 5.38 1.59 5.06
N ALA A 13 5.99 0.64 5.78
CA ALA A 13 5.28 -0.17 6.75
C ALA A 13 4.68 0.71 7.86
N ASN A 14 5.46 1.66 8.39
CA ASN A 14 5.00 2.59 9.41
C ASN A 14 3.93 3.57 8.93
N TYR A 15 3.88 3.92 7.65
CA TYR A 15 2.78 4.72 7.10
C TYR A 15 1.43 4.03 7.32
N HIS A 16 1.39 2.70 7.17
CA HIS A 16 0.19 1.89 7.39
C HIS A 16 -0.03 1.59 8.87
N LEU A 17 1.01 1.15 9.59
CA LEU A 17 0.89 0.76 11.00
C LEU A 17 0.48 1.91 11.93
N LYS A 18 0.85 3.15 11.60
CA LYS A 18 0.43 4.34 12.36
C LYS A 18 -1.09 4.51 12.43
N LYS A 19 -1.83 4.01 11.43
CA LYS A 19 -3.32 4.09 11.39
C LYS A 19 -3.98 3.26 12.49
N VAL A 20 -3.26 2.26 13.02
CA VAL A 20 -3.69 1.41 14.14
C VAL A 20 -2.85 1.66 15.40
N GLY A 21 -2.11 2.77 15.46
CA GLY A 21 -1.31 3.15 16.64
C GLY A 21 -0.05 2.31 16.87
N MET A 22 0.47 1.64 15.84
CA MET A 22 1.70 0.84 15.94
C MET A 22 2.86 1.46 15.14
N SER A 23 4.09 1.13 15.54
CA SER A 23 5.29 1.42 14.76
C SER A 23 6.38 0.38 14.98
N ILE A 24 7.22 0.19 13.97
CA ILE A 24 8.41 -0.66 14.02
C ILE A 24 9.65 0.14 13.61
N SER A 25 10.79 -0.23 14.15
CA SER A 25 12.10 0.39 13.89
C SER A 25 13.08 -0.55 13.20
N ASN A 26 12.76 -1.85 13.12
CA ASN A 26 13.59 -2.88 12.51
C ASN A 26 12.74 -4.09 12.07
N PHE A 27 13.28 -4.92 11.17
CA PHE A 27 12.64 -6.18 10.73
C PHE A 27 13.12 -7.41 11.53
N SER A 28 13.54 -7.22 12.78
CA SER A 28 14.05 -8.29 13.64
C SER A 28 13.26 -8.44 14.94
N GLY A 29 13.55 -7.65 15.98
CA GLY A 29 12.86 -7.70 17.26
C GLY A 29 11.40 -7.25 17.19
N ASP A 30 11.12 -6.16 16.48
CA ASP A 30 9.81 -5.46 16.52
C ASP A 30 8.68 -6.23 15.82
N ILE A 31 9.01 -7.32 15.12
CA ILE A 31 8.08 -8.11 14.30
C ILE A 31 7.91 -9.55 14.80
N LYS A 32 8.69 -10.01 15.79
CA LYS A 32 8.72 -11.43 16.22
C LYS A 32 7.39 -11.91 16.80
N ASP A 33 6.61 -10.99 17.37
CA ASP A 33 5.30 -11.30 17.93
C ASP A 33 4.20 -11.40 16.86
N VAL A 34 4.53 -11.14 15.59
CA VAL A 34 3.68 -11.26 14.39
C VAL A 34 2.54 -10.23 14.33
N ARG A 35 2.30 -9.43 15.37
CA ARG A 35 1.15 -8.51 15.44
C ARG A 35 1.27 -7.40 14.40
N ALA A 36 2.48 -6.85 14.25
CA ALA A 36 2.79 -5.88 13.20
C ALA A 36 2.41 -6.41 11.81
N TYR A 37 2.68 -7.69 11.52
CA TYR A 37 2.34 -8.27 10.22
C TYR A 37 0.84 -8.43 10.01
N PHE A 38 0.07 -8.89 10.99
CA PHE A 38 -1.39 -8.99 10.86
C PHE A 38 -2.02 -7.65 10.47
N HIS A 39 -1.70 -6.60 11.23
CA HIS A 39 -2.23 -5.28 10.94
C HIS A 39 -1.69 -4.70 9.64
N LEU A 40 -0.42 -4.96 9.28
CA LEU A 40 0.10 -4.53 7.98
C LEU A 40 -0.67 -5.17 6.83
N LEU A 41 -0.92 -6.50 6.90
CA LEU A 41 -1.71 -7.20 5.88
C LEU A 41 -3.13 -6.64 5.80
N GLU A 42 -3.79 -6.40 6.92
CA GLU A 42 -5.12 -5.78 6.98
C GLU A 42 -5.16 -4.41 6.29
N GLN A 43 -4.15 -3.56 6.54
CA GLN A 43 -4.08 -2.21 5.96
C GLN A 43 -3.81 -2.19 4.46
N ILE A 44 -3.07 -3.16 3.93
CA ILE A 44 -2.68 -3.19 2.51
C ILE A 44 -3.61 -4.05 1.65
N SER A 45 -4.51 -4.80 2.27
CA SER A 45 -5.41 -5.70 1.55
C SER A 45 -6.40 -4.91 0.69
N PRO A 46 -6.68 -5.35 -0.55
CA PRO A 46 -7.65 -4.69 -1.41
C PRO A 46 -9.03 -4.59 -0.75
N ASP A 47 -9.60 -3.39 -0.74
CA ASP A 47 -10.91 -3.10 -0.16
C ASP A 47 -12.09 -3.33 -1.13
N GLY A 48 -11.79 -3.66 -2.38
CA GLY A 48 -12.77 -3.91 -3.43
C GLY A 48 -13.32 -2.65 -4.12
N LYS A 49 -12.82 -1.45 -3.80
CA LYS A 49 -13.31 -0.21 -4.42
C LYS A 49 -12.75 0.05 -5.81
N LYS A 50 -11.57 -0.50 -6.12
CA LYS A 50 -10.93 -0.35 -7.43
C LYS A 50 -11.55 -1.35 -8.41
N GLU A 51 -12.00 -0.86 -9.56
CA GLU A 51 -12.57 -1.69 -10.62
C GLU A 51 -11.62 -2.83 -11.01
N GLY A 52 -12.18 -4.04 -11.11
CA GLY A 52 -11.44 -5.26 -11.45
C GLY A 52 -10.55 -5.82 -10.32
N VAL A 53 -10.53 -5.22 -9.13
CA VAL A 53 -9.78 -5.73 -7.97
C VAL A 53 -10.76 -6.17 -6.88
N PRO A 54 -10.98 -7.48 -6.68
CA PRO A 54 -11.90 -7.96 -5.65
C PRO A 54 -11.37 -7.65 -4.24
N ARG A 55 -12.29 -7.49 -3.29
CA ARG A 55 -11.94 -7.34 -1.88
C ARG A 55 -11.30 -8.63 -1.37
N ILE A 56 -10.22 -8.50 -0.61
CA ILE A 56 -9.59 -9.61 0.12
C ILE A 56 -9.63 -9.24 1.60
N GLU A 57 -10.40 -9.99 2.38
CA GLU A 57 -10.51 -9.78 3.82
C GLU A 57 -9.48 -10.62 4.58
N VAL A 58 -8.69 -9.99 5.45
CA VAL A 58 -7.72 -10.65 6.32
C VAL A 58 -8.45 -11.19 7.54
N ASP A 59 -8.35 -12.50 7.77
CA ASP A 59 -8.84 -13.10 9.01
C ASP A 59 -7.87 -12.78 10.16
N MET A 60 -8.31 -11.92 11.07
CA MET A 60 -7.53 -11.45 12.21
C MET A 60 -7.61 -12.38 13.43
N THR A 61 -8.42 -13.43 13.42
CA THR A 61 -8.59 -14.31 14.60
C THR A 61 -7.27 -14.94 15.05
N GLY A 62 -6.39 -15.26 14.09
CA GLY A 62 -5.07 -15.83 14.35
C GLY A 62 -4.12 -14.94 15.15
N ILE A 63 -4.35 -13.62 15.23
CA ILE A 63 -3.47 -12.68 15.97
C ILE A 63 -3.43 -12.96 17.48
N TYR A 64 -4.46 -13.63 18.01
CA TYR A 64 -4.61 -13.94 19.43
C TYR A 64 -4.05 -15.30 19.83
N ASP A 65 -3.54 -16.10 18.88
CA ASP A 65 -2.95 -17.41 19.21
C ASP A 65 -1.74 -17.21 20.14
N PRO A 66 -1.68 -17.89 21.31
CA PRO A 66 -0.58 -17.72 22.26
C PRO A 66 0.76 -18.29 21.75
N ASP A 67 0.73 -19.25 20.82
CA ASP A 67 1.92 -19.83 20.20
C ASP A 67 2.35 -18.97 19.00
N LEU A 68 3.55 -18.38 19.10
CA LEU A 68 4.07 -17.49 18.06
C LEU A 68 4.23 -18.19 16.70
N ALA A 69 4.60 -19.47 16.68
CA ALA A 69 4.77 -20.20 15.43
C ALA A 69 3.42 -20.46 14.76
N LYS A 70 2.39 -20.79 15.54
CA LYS A 70 1.02 -20.92 15.01
C LYS A 70 0.46 -19.57 14.55
N ARG A 71 0.67 -18.51 15.34
CA ARG A 71 0.31 -17.13 14.98
C ARG A 71 0.97 -16.71 13.66
N ALA A 72 2.26 -17.01 13.48
CA ALA A 72 2.98 -16.76 12.23
C ALA A 72 2.42 -17.59 11.06
N GLU A 73 2.06 -18.86 11.26
CA GLU A 73 1.42 -19.66 10.22
C GLU A 73 0.05 -19.09 9.82
N PHE A 74 -0.77 -18.64 10.77
CA PHE A 74 -2.03 -17.96 10.45
C PHE A 74 -1.79 -16.69 9.64
N MET A 75 -0.81 -15.87 10.02
CA MET A 75 -0.43 -14.68 9.26
C MET A 75 0.02 -15.02 7.83
N LEU A 76 0.86 -16.04 7.66
CA LEU A 76 1.36 -16.45 6.35
C LEU A 76 0.26 -16.99 5.44
N LYS A 77 -0.76 -17.65 5.99
CA LYS A 77 -1.98 -18.02 5.23
C LYS A 77 -2.73 -16.79 4.71
N GLN A 78 -2.80 -15.71 5.49
CA GLN A 78 -3.39 -14.45 5.00
C GLN A 78 -2.51 -13.81 3.91
N ALA A 79 -1.19 -13.85 4.07
CA ALA A 79 -0.26 -13.37 3.04
C ALA A 79 -0.35 -14.20 1.74
N GLU A 80 -0.63 -15.50 1.83
CA GLU A 80 -0.84 -16.37 0.67
C GLU A 80 -2.10 -15.98 -0.11
N ARG A 81 -3.19 -15.63 0.57
CA ARG A 81 -4.42 -15.10 -0.07
C ARG A 81 -4.17 -13.80 -0.83
N LEU A 82 -3.18 -13.02 -0.42
CA LEU A 82 -2.71 -11.81 -1.10
C LEU A 82 -1.66 -12.10 -2.20
N GLY A 83 -1.28 -13.36 -2.39
CA GLY A 83 -0.24 -13.78 -3.34
C GLY A 83 1.17 -13.35 -2.93
N CYS A 84 1.41 -13.19 -1.62
CA CYS A 84 2.64 -12.63 -1.03
C CYS A 84 3.46 -13.61 -0.19
N ARG A 85 2.97 -14.82 0.10
CA ARG A 85 3.75 -15.85 0.81
C ARG A 85 4.86 -16.37 -0.10
N GLN A 86 6.09 -15.89 0.10
CA GLN A 86 7.28 -16.37 -0.63
C GLN A 86 8.47 -16.48 0.33
N PHE A 87 9.20 -17.60 0.25
CA PHE A 87 10.50 -17.84 0.89
C PHE A 87 10.58 -17.86 2.42
N VAL A 88 9.53 -17.43 3.15
CA VAL A 88 9.52 -17.40 4.61
C VAL A 88 8.64 -18.50 5.21
N THR A 89 9.16 -19.11 6.27
CA THR A 89 8.43 -20.04 7.15
C THR A 89 8.03 -19.35 8.45
N PRO A 90 7.09 -19.91 9.24
CA PRO A 90 6.79 -19.39 10.58
C PRO A 90 8.03 -19.21 11.45
N THR A 91 8.98 -20.15 11.38
CA THR A 91 10.25 -20.11 12.13
C THR A 91 11.11 -18.90 11.75
N ASP A 92 11.16 -18.53 10.47
CA ASP A 92 11.94 -17.37 10.00
C ASP A 92 11.38 -16.04 10.53
N ILE A 93 10.05 -15.96 10.65
CA ILE A 93 9.36 -14.81 11.23
C ILE A 93 9.67 -14.72 12.73
N VAL A 94 9.39 -15.77 13.50
CA VAL A 94 9.47 -15.72 14.98
C VAL A 94 10.92 -15.69 15.49
N SER A 95 11.88 -16.21 14.72
CA SER A 95 13.31 -16.03 15.01
C SER A 95 13.78 -14.59 14.79
N GLY A 96 13.02 -13.78 14.04
CA GLY A 96 13.33 -12.40 13.64
C GLY A 96 14.58 -12.30 12.79
N ASN A 97 14.70 -13.19 11.81
CA ASN A 97 15.75 -13.09 10.80
C ASN A 97 15.52 -11.83 9.95
N ALA A 98 16.29 -10.77 10.20
CA ALA A 98 16.09 -9.45 9.57
C ALA A 98 16.07 -9.52 8.03
N LYS A 99 16.95 -10.34 7.44
CA LYS A 99 17.07 -10.44 5.98
C LYS A 99 15.83 -11.09 5.35
N LEU A 100 15.35 -12.19 5.94
CA LEU A 100 14.16 -12.88 5.44
C LEU A 100 12.89 -12.06 5.67
N ASN A 101 12.78 -11.41 6.82
CA ASN A 101 11.65 -10.53 7.12
C ASN A 101 11.63 -9.28 6.23
N MET A 102 12.79 -8.68 5.94
CA MET A 102 12.90 -7.59 4.97
C MET A 102 12.51 -8.05 3.55
N ALA A 103 12.95 -9.24 3.12
CA ALA A 103 12.57 -9.79 1.82
C ALA A 103 11.05 -10.05 1.72
N PHE A 104 10.44 -10.53 2.80
CA PHE A 104 9.00 -10.68 2.90
C PHE A 104 8.27 -9.33 2.80
N VAL A 105 8.71 -8.32 3.55
CA VAL A 105 8.15 -6.95 3.50
C VAL A 105 8.32 -6.33 2.10
N ALA A 106 9.45 -6.54 1.43
CA ALA A 106 9.65 -6.10 0.06
C ALA A 106 8.65 -6.75 -0.91
N THR A 107 8.31 -8.03 -0.68
CA THR A 107 7.27 -8.73 -1.46
C THR A 107 5.90 -8.10 -1.24
N LEU A 108 5.55 -7.73 0.00
CA LEU A 108 4.31 -7.00 0.30
C LEU A 108 4.29 -5.64 -0.40
N PHE A 109 5.36 -4.86 -0.26
CA PHE A 109 5.50 -3.54 -0.87
C PHE A 109 5.32 -3.56 -2.40
N ASN A 110 5.98 -4.51 -3.08
CA ASN A 110 5.95 -4.62 -4.53
C ASN A 110 4.57 -5.03 -5.08
N LYS A 111 3.82 -5.85 -4.34
CA LYS A 111 2.51 -6.35 -4.78
C LYS A 111 1.35 -5.46 -4.35
N HIS A 112 1.44 -4.90 -3.15
CA HIS A 112 0.37 -4.14 -2.49
C HIS A 112 0.93 -2.84 -1.90
N LEU A 113 1.30 -1.90 -2.76
CA LEU A 113 1.82 -0.60 -2.35
C LEU A 113 0.83 0.16 -1.44
N ALA A 114 -0.47 0.07 -1.76
CA ALA A 114 -1.60 0.64 -1.01
C ALA A 114 -1.44 2.13 -0.65
N LEU A 115 -0.81 2.92 -1.52
CA LEU A 115 -0.72 4.37 -1.36
C LEU A 115 -1.82 5.02 -2.19
N ASN A 116 -2.67 5.81 -1.54
CA ASN A 116 -3.58 6.70 -2.25
C ASN A 116 -2.75 7.80 -2.92
N LYS A 117 -3.12 8.19 -4.14
CA LYS A 117 -2.58 9.43 -4.70
C LYS A 117 -3.02 10.57 -3.77
N PRO A 118 -2.15 11.56 -3.47
CA PRO A 118 -2.65 12.77 -2.85
C PRO A 118 -3.74 13.33 -3.76
N ASP A 119 -4.87 13.72 -3.18
CA ASP A 119 -5.95 14.45 -3.86
C ASP A 119 -5.41 15.84 -4.25
N PHE A 120 -4.53 15.87 -5.25
CA PHE A 120 -4.14 17.08 -5.94
C PHE A 120 -5.01 17.16 -7.19
N GLU A 121 -6.32 17.32 -6.99
CA GLU A 121 -7.15 18.00 -7.99
C GLU A 121 -6.70 19.47 -8.02
N MET A 122 -5.57 19.73 -8.67
CA MET A 122 -5.25 21.09 -9.09
C MET A 122 -6.20 21.40 -10.24
N ASP A 123 -7.30 22.06 -9.91
CA ASP A 123 -8.20 22.71 -10.86
C ASP A 123 -7.40 23.71 -11.70
N TRP A 124 -6.85 23.23 -12.82
CA TRP A 124 -6.19 24.06 -13.83
C TRP A 124 -7.19 24.86 -14.68
N THR A 125 -8.50 24.73 -14.45
CA THR A 125 -9.55 25.45 -15.18
C THR A 125 -9.87 26.84 -14.62
N LEU A 126 -9.33 27.23 -13.44
CA LEU A 126 -9.62 28.53 -12.81
C LEU A 126 -8.64 29.70 -13.12
N LYS A 127 -7.73 29.57 -14.10
CA LYS A 127 -6.84 30.68 -14.53
C LYS A 127 -6.98 31.15 -15.98
N SER A 128 -8.06 30.80 -16.68
CA SER A 128 -8.38 31.43 -17.99
C SER A 128 -9.29 32.67 -17.87
N LYS A 129 -10.02 32.85 -16.76
CA LYS A 129 -10.91 34.00 -16.59
C LYS A 129 -10.33 35.05 -15.65
N ARG A 130 -9.33 35.78 -16.12
CA ARG A 130 -9.03 37.16 -15.68
C ARG A 130 -8.00 37.78 -16.63
N GLY A 131 -8.52 38.37 -17.71
CA GLY A 131 -7.76 39.07 -18.74
C GLY A 131 -8.62 39.24 -19.97
N GLY A 132 -9.49 40.25 -19.96
CA GLY A 132 -10.51 40.45 -20.97
C GLY A 132 -9.96 40.76 -22.36
N MET A 133 -10.71 40.37 -23.38
CA MET A 133 -11.23 41.24 -24.44
C MET A 133 -12.20 40.44 -25.28
N VAL A 134 -13.44 40.92 -25.34
CA VAL A 134 -14.45 40.46 -26.29
C VAL A 134 -14.01 40.87 -27.69
N ALA A 135 -13.95 39.92 -28.61
CA ALA A 135 -13.97 40.20 -30.04
C ALA A 135 -14.80 39.12 -30.72
N HIS A 136 -16.03 39.52 -31.03
CA HIS A 136 -16.98 38.86 -31.90
C HIS A 136 -16.39 38.77 -33.32
N ALA A 137 -16.32 37.58 -33.93
CA ALA A 137 -16.32 37.42 -35.38
C ALA A 137 -16.53 35.94 -35.76
N SER A 138 -17.79 35.52 -35.85
CA SER A 138 -18.14 34.44 -36.79
C SER A 138 -17.94 35.00 -38.20
N HIS A 139 -16.80 34.67 -38.82
CA HIS A 139 -16.60 34.97 -40.23
C HIS A 139 -17.23 33.86 -41.07
N ILE A 140 -18.35 34.22 -41.67
CA ILE A 140 -18.97 33.58 -42.82
C ILE A 140 -17.90 33.43 -43.91
N CYS A 141 -17.61 32.20 -44.33
CA CYS A 141 -17.03 31.94 -45.64
C CYS A 141 -18.07 31.20 -46.48
N ARG A 142 -18.83 31.98 -47.27
CA ARG A 142 -19.57 31.48 -48.44
C ARG A 142 -18.56 31.15 -49.52
N HIS A 143 -18.63 29.96 -50.11
CA HIS A 143 -18.41 29.81 -51.54
C HIS A 143 -19.44 28.83 -52.13
N ARG A 144 -20.24 29.38 -53.07
CA ARG A 144 -21.10 28.68 -54.03
C ARG A 144 -20.23 28.03 -55.13
N GLY A 145 -20.75 26.94 -55.69
CA GLY A 145 -20.35 26.31 -56.95
C GLY A 145 -20.27 24.80 -56.73
N ARG A 146 -21.11 23.95 -57.32
CA ARG A 146 -21.85 24.03 -58.58
C ARG A 146 -23.04 23.07 -58.50
#